data_AF-A0AAV5ENT8-F1
#
_entry.id   AF-A0AAV5ENT8-F1
#
_cell.length_a   1.000
_cell.length_b   1.000
_cell.length_c   1.000
_cell.angle_alpha   90.00
_cell.angle_beta   90.00
_cell.angle_gamma   90.00
#
_symmetry.space_group_name_H-M   'P 1'
#
loop_
_entity.id
_entity.type
_entity.pdbx_description
1 polymer ?
#
loop_
_entity_poly.entity_id
_entity_poly.type
_entity_poly.pdbx_seq_one_letter_code
_entity_poly.pdbx_strand_id
1 'polypeptide(L)'
;MSSAAGIPSDDGGDRPWQSYHTAYTNAKAGMEGVDKENVQKVIYEMSKGSKYFENEQRKEALTKQKIEHLRAQCAKLTDNDISHFKKGQDLWEVVAGTMTNPVMKEGSLRKWRIKASKAMFVLKTTIKEDLVEHIRDAKTPKEAWETLAKLFCKKNEARLQLLENELTGISQGTLSISQYFTKVKNICREISQLDP
;
A
#
# COMPACT_ATOMS: atom_id res chain seq x y z
N MET A 1 41.59 3.80 -51.79
CA MET A 1 41.53 2.34 -51.92
C MET A 1 42.24 1.71 -50.73
N SER A 2 41.53 0.83 -50.01
CA SER A 2 41.98 -0.12 -48.95
C SER A 2 40.94 -0.09 -47.83
N SER A 3 39.85 -0.85 -47.98
CA SER A 3 39.70 -2.26 -47.57
C SER A 3 39.15 -2.35 -46.15
N ALA A 4 37.82 -2.50 -46.08
CA ALA A 4 37.07 -2.75 -44.86
C ALA A 4 37.41 -4.14 -44.32
N ALA A 5 37.99 -4.19 -43.12
CA ALA A 5 38.05 -5.39 -42.31
C ALA A 5 36.63 -5.66 -41.79
N GLY A 6 36.09 -6.83 -42.13
CA GLY A 6 34.75 -7.25 -41.78
C GLY A 6 34.50 -7.20 -40.28
N ILE A 7 33.40 -6.56 -39.90
CA ILE A 7 32.77 -6.71 -38.59
C ILE A 7 32.23 -8.16 -38.58
N PRO A 8 32.64 -9.03 -37.63
CA PRO A 8 32.01 -10.33 -37.50
C PRO A 8 30.58 -10.09 -37.05
N SER A 9 29.66 -10.62 -37.83
CA SER A 9 28.22 -10.60 -37.61
C SER A 9 27.88 -11.04 -36.18
N ASP A 10 27.14 -10.20 -35.46
CA ASP A 10 26.49 -10.51 -34.18
C ASP A 10 25.49 -11.64 -34.43
N ASP A 11 25.96 -12.88 -34.22
CA ASP A 11 25.14 -14.08 -34.25
C ASP A 11 24.15 -13.98 -33.09
N GLY A 12 22.92 -13.63 -33.43
CA GLY A 12 21.75 -13.56 -32.54
C GLY A 12 21.33 -14.93 -32.03
N GLY A 13 22.26 -15.66 -31.40
CA GLY A 13 21.98 -16.83 -30.61
C GLY A 13 21.33 -16.40 -29.30
N ASP A 14 20.13 -16.92 -29.03
CA ASP A 14 19.42 -16.75 -27.77
C ASP A 14 20.38 -17.03 -26.60
N ARG A 15 20.63 -16.04 -25.73
CA ARG A 15 21.58 -16.12 -24.60
C ARG A 15 20.82 -16.27 -23.28
N PRO A 16 20.20 -17.43 -23.00
CA PRO A 16 19.31 -17.61 -21.85
C PRO A 16 20.03 -17.49 -20.50
N TRP A 17 21.36 -17.61 -20.47
CA TRP A 17 22.16 -17.42 -19.26
C TRP A 17 22.22 -15.95 -18.80
N GLN A 18 21.89 -14.98 -19.66
CA GLN A 18 21.92 -13.56 -19.29
C GLN A 18 20.82 -13.17 -18.30
N SER A 19 19.67 -13.84 -18.30
CA SER A 19 18.60 -13.59 -17.33
C SER A 19 18.79 -14.35 -16.02
N TYR A 20 19.70 -15.34 -15.98
CA TYR A 20 19.92 -16.21 -14.82
C TYR A 20 20.84 -15.56 -13.77
N HIS A 21 20.27 -14.71 -12.90
CA HIS A 21 21.03 -13.92 -11.91
C HIS A 21 21.16 -14.58 -10.53
N THR A 22 20.56 -15.76 -10.31
CA THR A 22 20.35 -16.32 -8.96
C THR A 22 21.63 -16.69 -8.23
N ALA A 23 22.71 -17.02 -8.94
CA ALA A 23 23.88 -17.65 -8.34
C ALA A 23 25.14 -16.74 -8.28
N TYR A 24 25.20 -15.66 -9.07
CA TYR A 24 26.37 -14.79 -9.14
C TYR A 24 25.98 -13.33 -8.86
N THR A 25 26.34 -12.82 -7.68
CA THR A 25 26.06 -11.42 -7.30
C THR A 25 27.35 -10.59 -7.37
N ASN A 26 27.33 -9.55 -8.21
CA ASN A 26 28.50 -8.72 -8.56
C ASN A 26 28.97 -7.76 -7.46
N ALA A 27 28.26 -7.66 -6.34
CA ALA A 27 28.44 -6.57 -5.37
C ALA A 27 29.47 -6.89 -4.26
N LYS A 28 30.53 -7.66 -4.57
CA LYS A 28 31.56 -8.06 -3.59
C LYS A 28 32.94 -7.53 -3.98
N ALA A 29 33.68 -7.00 -3.00
CA ALA A 29 35.02 -6.46 -3.20
C ALA A 29 35.98 -7.52 -3.78
N GLY A 30 36.84 -7.13 -4.73
CA GLY A 30 37.84 -8.02 -5.34
C GLY A 30 37.36 -8.79 -6.58
N MET A 31 36.16 -8.50 -7.10
CA MET A 31 35.62 -9.11 -8.33
C MET A 31 35.95 -8.29 -9.61
N GLU A 32 36.84 -7.32 -9.51
CA GLU A 32 37.32 -6.49 -10.63
C GLU A 32 38.25 -7.33 -11.53
N GLY A 33 37.78 -7.67 -12.74
CA GLY A 33 38.52 -8.46 -13.73
C GLY A 33 37.97 -9.86 -13.98
N VAL A 34 36.94 -10.31 -13.25
CA VAL A 34 36.30 -11.60 -13.52
C VAL A 34 35.45 -11.53 -14.79
N ASP A 35 35.62 -12.49 -15.70
CA ASP A 35 34.78 -12.68 -16.88
C ASP A 35 33.38 -13.17 -16.48
N LYS A 36 32.48 -12.21 -16.31
CA LYS A 36 31.14 -12.41 -15.77
C LYS A 36 30.25 -13.24 -16.70
N GLU A 37 30.40 -13.05 -18.02
CA GLU A 37 29.54 -13.73 -18.99
C GLU A 37 29.89 -15.22 -19.06
N ASN A 38 31.19 -15.54 -19.08
CA ASN A 38 31.63 -16.92 -19.04
C ASN A 38 31.23 -17.61 -17.72
N VAL A 39 31.40 -16.95 -16.58
CA VAL A 39 30.98 -17.48 -15.28
C VAL A 39 29.48 -17.74 -15.22
N GLN A 40 28.66 -16.79 -15.67
CA GLN A 40 27.20 -16.97 -15.72
C GLN A 40 26.79 -18.12 -16.63
N LYS A 41 27.43 -18.23 -17.81
CA LYS A 41 27.18 -19.33 -18.74
C LYS A 41 27.52 -20.70 -18.14
N VAL A 42 28.68 -20.82 -17.51
CA VAL A 42 29.10 -22.08 -16.85
C VAL A 42 28.13 -22.44 -15.72
N ILE A 43 27.76 -21.47 -14.86
CA ILE A 43 26.83 -21.72 -13.77
C ILE A 43 25.45 -22.14 -14.30
N TYR A 44 24.96 -21.48 -15.35
CA TYR A 44 23.71 -21.83 -16.00
C TYR A 44 23.73 -23.26 -16.54
N GLU A 45 24.76 -23.63 -17.32
CA GLU A 45 24.88 -24.98 -17.88
C GLU A 45 25.00 -26.07 -16.80
N MET A 46 25.77 -25.80 -15.73
CA MET A 46 25.92 -26.72 -14.60
C MET A 46 24.65 -26.86 -13.75
N SER A 47 23.79 -25.84 -13.75
CA SER A 47 22.54 -25.82 -12.96
C SER A 47 21.34 -26.35 -13.76
N LYS A 48 21.35 -26.21 -15.09
CA LYS A 48 20.24 -26.54 -15.99
C LYS A 48 19.81 -27.99 -15.83
N GLY A 49 18.50 -28.21 -15.70
CA GLY A 49 17.91 -29.54 -15.50
C GLY A 49 17.90 -30.04 -14.05
N SER A 50 18.48 -29.29 -13.10
CA SER A 50 18.35 -29.61 -11.68
C SER A 50 16.97 -29.19 -11.10
N LYS A 51 16.53 -29.87 -10.04
CA LYS A 51 15.32 -29.46 -9.29
C LYS A 51 15.42 -28.03 -8.74
N TYR A 52 16.63 -27.59 -8.39
CA TYR A 52 16.88 -26.22 -7.93
C TYR A 52 16.64 -25.22 -9.06
N PHE A 53 17.17 -25.49 -10.26
CA PHE A 53 16.99 -24.64 -11.44
C PHE A 53 15.52 -24.52 -11.85
N GLU A 54 14.75 -25.60 -11.81
CA GLU A 54 13.30 -25.54 -12.02
C GLU A 54 12.59 -24.69 -10.94
N ASN A 55 12.99 -24.84 -9.68
CA ASN A 55 12.40 -24.07 -8.58
C ASN A 55 12.70 -22.57 -8.72
N GLU A 56 13.90 -22.21 -9.15
CA GLU A 56 14.27 -20.82 -9.40
C GLU A 56 13.52 -20.24 -10.60
N GLN A 57 13.34 -21.00 -11.69
CA GLN A 57 12.47 -20.58 -12.79
C GLN A 57 11.02 -20.38 -12.34
N ARG A 58 10.48 -21.24 -11.45
CA ARG A 58 9.12 -21.06 -10.89
C ARG A 58 9.03 -19.76 -10.07
N LYS A 59 10.02 -19.47 -9.23
CA LYS A 59 10.06 -18.21 -8.46
C LYS A 59 10.18 -17.00 -9.37
N GLU A 60 11.06 -17.06 -10.37
CA GLU A 60 11.24 -15.99 -11.36
C GLU A 60 9.96 -15.74 -12.15
N ALA A 61 9.26 -16.79 -12.59
CA ALA A 61 7.96 -16.67 -13.26
C ALA A 61 6.91 -16.01 -12.36
N LEU A 62 6.86 -16.37 -11.07
CA LEU A 62 5.98 -15.74 -10.09
C LEU A 62 6.32 -14.25 -9.90
N THR A 63 7.61 -13.93 -9.76
CA THR A 63 8.08 -12.54 -9.61
C THR A 63 7.74 -11.73 -10.86
N LYS A 64 7.95 -12.29 -12.05
CA LYS A 64 7.60 -11.66 -13.32
C LYS A 64 6.10 -11.40 -13.43
N GLN A 65 5.27 -12.40 -13.12
CA GLN A 65 3.82 -12.26 -13.08
C GLN A 65 3.38 -11.17 -12.09
N LYS A 66 4.01 -11.10 -10.90
CA LYS A 66 3.73 -10.05 -9.91
C LYS A 66 4.11 -8.66 -10.43
N ILE A 67 5.25 -8.53 -11.11
CA ILE A 67 5.68 -7.26 -11.73
C ILE A 67 4.69 -6.84 -12.81
N GLU A 68 4.27 -7.75 -13.68
CA GLU A 68 3.29 -7.47 -14.73
C GLU A 68 1.93 -7.08 -14.14
N HIS A 69 1.48 -7.78 -13.11
CA HIS A 69 0.27 -7.43 -12.38
C HIS A 69 0.34 -6.03 -11.78
N LEU A 70 1.44 -5.70 -11.08
CA LEU A 70 1.65 -4.38 -10.49
C LEU A 70 1.72 -3.29 -11.58
N ARG A 71 2.42 -3.54 -12.69
CA ARG A 71 2.48 -2.61 -13.83
C ARG A 71 1.09 -2.37 -14.42
N ALA A 72 0.29 -3.42 -14.58
CA ALA A 72 -1.09 -3.32 -15.07
C ALA A 72 -2.00 -2.56 -14.09
N GLN A 73 -1.79 -2.71 -12.78
CA GLN A 73 -2.49 -1.90 -11.76
C GLN A 73 -2.06 -0.44 -11.83
N CYS A 74 -0.75 -0.16 -11.94
CA CYS A 74 -0.24 1.19 -12.08
C CYS A 74 -0.74 1.87 -13.36
N ALA A 75 -0.91 1.15 -14.46
CA ALA A 75 -1.44 1.67 -15.70
C ALA A 75 -2.92 2.08 -15.62
N LYS A 76 -3.67 1.57 -14.63
CA LYS A 76 -5.07 1.95 -14.37
C LYS A 76 -5.18 3.22 -13.53
N LEU A 77 -4.12 3.61 -12.83
CA LEU A 77 -4.10 4.85 -12.07
C LEU A 77 -4.00 6.02 -13.05
N THR A 78 -4.97 6.90 -13.00
CA THR A 78 -4.95 8.14 -13.77
C THR A 78 -4.06 9.17 -13.09
N ASP A 79 -3.61 10.18 -13.85
CA ASP A 79 -2.92 11.34 -13.27
C ASP A 79 -3.78 12.04 -12.20
N ASN A 80 -5.11 11.98 -12.34
CA ASN A 80 -6.03 12.46 -11.33
C ASN A 80 -5.93 11.62 -10.05
N ASP A 81 -5.93 10.29 -10.11
CA ASP A 81 -5.81 9.42 -8.94
C ASP A 81 -4.51 9.68 -8.17
N ILE A 82 -3.40 9.81 -8.90
CA ILE A 82 -2.09 10.14 -8.34
C ILE A 82 -2.11 11.55 -7.72
N SER A 83 -2.75 12.52 -8.38
CA SER A 83 -2.91 13.89 -7.89
C SER A 83 -3.79 13.97 -6.64
N HIS A 84 -4.92 13.25 -6.61
CA HIS A 84 -5.81 13.18 -5.47
C HIS A 84 -5.13 12.51 -4.28
N PHE A 85 -4.43 11.40 -4.50
CA PHE A 85 -3.64 10.74 -3.47
C PHE A 85 -2.57 11.66 -2.87
N LYS A 86 -1.78 12.36 -3.72
CA LYS A 86 -0.78 13.33 -3.26
C LYS A 86 -1.39 14.49 -2.48
N LYS A 87 -2.51 15.04 -2.95
CA LYS A 87 -3.26 16.10 -2.23
C LYS A 87 -3.78 15.59 -0.89
N GLY A 88 -4.28 14.36 -0.82
CA GLY A 88 -4.74 13.72 0.41
C GLY A 88 -3.60 13.52 1.40
N GLN A 89 -2.45 13.02 0.95
CA GLN A 89 -1.24 12.85 1.76
C GLN A 89 -0.76 14.19 2.34
N ASP A 90 -0.72 15.26 1.52
CA ASP A 90 -0.36 16.61 1.96
C ASP A 90 -1.28 17.18 3.05
N LEU A 91 -2.56 16.83 3.02
CA LEU A 91 -3.55 17.25 4.02
C LEU A 91 -3.47 16.39 5.28
N TRP A 92 -3.23 15.08 5.13
CA TRP A 92 -3.09 14.14 6.24
C TRP A 92 -1.92 14.51 7.16
N GLU A 93 -0.81 15.02 6.63
CA GLU A 93 0.32 15.51 7.44
C GLU A 93 -0.07 16.62 8.43
N VAL A 94 -1.05 17.45 8.07
CA VAL A 94 -1.56 18.52 8.94
C VAL A 94 -2.58 17.98 9.94
N VAL A 95 -3.44 17.05 9.50
CA VAL A 95 -4.48 16.44 10.34
C VAL A 95 -3.88 15.52 11.41
N ALA A 96 -2.88 14.70 11.04
CA ALA A 96 -2.15 13.83 11.96
C ALA A 96 -1.18 14.58 12.89
N GLY A 97 -0.93 15.87 12.63
CA GLY A 97 -0.03 16.70 13.42
C GLY A 97 1.45 16.39 13.26
N THR A 98 1.86 15.69 12.20
CA THR A 98 3.26 15.40 11.88
C THR A 98 4.01 16.66 11.43
N MET A 99 3.31 17.66 10.89
CA MET A 99 3.81 19.04 10.84
C MET A 99 3.48 19.78 12.14
N THR A 100 4.35 19.71 13.14
CA THR A 100 4.28 20.60 14.30
C THR A 100 4.44 22.06 13.87
N ASN A 101 3.73 22.97 14.55
CA ASN A 101 3.80 24.42 14.36
C ASN A 101 5.25 24.85 14.10
N PRO A 102 5.60 25.32 12.88
CA PRO A 102 6.97 25.68 12.58
C PRO A 102 7.29 26.99 13.27
N VAL A 103 7.84 26.91 14.48
CA VAL A 103 8.73 27.95 14.97
C VAL A 103 9.91 27.97 13.98
N MET A 104 10.07 29.09 13.28
CA MET A 104 11.14 29.42 12.31
C MET A 104 10.95 28.99 10.84
N LYS A 105 10.18 29.81 10.10
CA LYS A 105 10.51 30.50 8.82
C LYS A 105 9.19 30.93 8.18
N GLU A 106 9.03 32.23 7.88
CA GLU A 106 7.76 32.82 7.41
C GLU A 106 7.19 32.16 6.14
N GLY A 107 8.08 31.73 5.23
CA GLY A 107 7.69 30.97 4.03
C GLY A 107 7.10 29.58 4.32
N SER A 108 7.54 28.91 5.39
CA SER A 108 7.02 27.61 5.82
C SER A 108 5.68 27.74 6.55
N LEU A 109 5.51 28.81 7.34
CA LEU A 109 4.28 29.09 8.07
C LEU A 109 3.12 29.44 7.13
N ARG A 110 3.36 30.20 6.05
CA ARG A 110 2.34 30.47 5.02
C ARG A 110 1.87 29.19 4.32
N LYS A 111 2.80 28.29 3.97
CA LYS A 111 2.47 26.99 3.35
C LYS A 111 1.64 26.12 4.28
N TRP A 112 2.05 26.02 5.55
CA TRP A 112 1.30 25.29 6.58
C TRP A 112 -0.11 25.83 6.75
N ARG A 113 -0.27 27.17 6.86
CA ARG A 113 -1.58 27.81 6.99
C ARG A 113 -2.50 27.48 5.82
N ILE A 114 -2.00 27.52 4.58
CA ILE A 114 -2.78 27.15 3.38
C ILE A 114 -3.21 25.68 3.43
N LYS A 115 -2.29 24.75 3.79
CA LYS A 115 -2.63 23.33 3.94
C LYS A 115 -3.68 23.12 5.05
N ALA A 116 -3.51 23.79 6.20
CA ALA A 116 -4.45 23.71 7.32
C ALA A 116 -5.84 24.23 6.97
N SER A 117 -5.94 25.38 6.30
CA SER A 117 -7.24 25.92 5.86
C SER A 117 -7.93 24.98 4.87
N LYS A 118 -7.20 24.34 3.96
CA LYS A 118 -7.76 23.35 3.03
C LYS A 118 -8.26 22.09 3.76
N ALA A 119 -7.49 21.57 4.72
CA ALA A 119 -7.89 20.41 5.50
C ALA A 119 -9.16 20.69 6.31
N MET A 120 -9.23 21.86 6.96
CA MET A 120 -10.43 22.28 7.69
C MET A 120 -11.65 22.43 6.78
N PHE A 121 -11.46 22.99 5.58
CA PHE A 121 -12.55 23.11 4.60
C PHE A 121 -13.09 21.74 4.19
N VAL A 122 -12.20 20.80 3.83
CA VAL A 122 -12.61 19.43 3.48
C VAL A 122 -13.35 18.78 4.64
N LEU A 123 -12.82 18.84 5.87
CA LEU A 123 -13.48 18.27 7.05
C LEU A 123 -14.89 18.83 7.24
N LYS A 124 -15.09 20.14 7.11
CA LYS A 124 -16.42 20.78 7.27
C LYS A 124 -17.38 20.47 6.13
N THR A 125 -16.89 20.24 4.90
CA THR A 125 -17.78 20.02 3.74
C THR A 125 -18.09 18.55 3.48
N THR A 126 -17.25 17.61 3.95
CA THR A 126 -17.43 16.18 3.67
C THR A 126 -18.20 15.43 4.76
N ILE A 127 -18.31 16.00 5.96
CA ILE A 127 -19.07 15.38 7.07
C ILE A 127 -20.52 15.84 7.06
N LYS A 128 -21.40 15.05 7.68
CA LYS A 128 -22.81 15.40 7.83
C LYS A 128 -22.97 16.67 8.67
N GLU A 129 -24.00 17.47 8.37
CA GLU A 129 -24.26 18.77 9.00
C GLU A 129 -24.31 18.70 10.54
N ASP A 130 -24.91 17.64 11.10
CA ASP A 130 -24.99 17.40 12.55
C ASP A 130 -23.61 17.18 13.20
N LEU A 131 -22.62 16.70 12.44
CA LEU A 131 -21.26 16.49 12.90
C LEU A 131 -20.41 17.77 12.78
N VAL A 132 -20.77 18.70 11.90
CA VAL A 132 -20.07 19.99 11.73
C VAL A 132 -20.13 20.81 13.02
N GLU A 133 -21.27 20.77 13.70
CA GLU A 133 -21.49 21.45 14.99
C GLU A 133 -20.46 21.05 16.05
N HIS A 134 -20.02 19.79 16.05
CA HIS A 134 -19.09 19.28 17.04
C HIS A 134 -17.64 19.77 16.83
N ILE A 135 -17.31 20.22 15.62
CA ILE A 135 -15.98 20.75 15.27
C ILE A 135 -16.00 22.27 15.03
N ARG A 136 -17.11 22.93 15.36
CA ARG A 136 -17.32 24.37 15.11
C ARG A 136 -16.21 25.23 15.71
N ASP A 137 -15.84 24.94 16.95
CA ASP A 137 -14.86 25.70 17.74
C ASP A 137 -13.41 25.23 17.56
N ALA A 138 -13.18 24.18 16.77
CA ALA A 138 -11.84 23.67 16.51
C ALA A 138 -11.03 24.70 15.72
N LYS A 139 -9.87 25.08 16.27
CA LYS A 139 -8.98 26.09 15.67
C LYS A 139 -7.99 25.48 14.70
N THR A 140 -7.76 24.17 14.81
CA THR A 140 -6.86 23.42 13.94
C THR A 140 -7.54 22.20 13.33
N PRO A 141 -7.13 21.75 12.12
CA PRO A 141 -7.63 20.51 11.53
C PRO A 141 -7.40 19.29 12.43
N LYS A 142 -6.31 19.31 13.21
CA LYS A 142 -5.98 18.27 14.19
C LYS A 142 -7.01 18.21 15.31
N GLU A 143 -7.34 19.34 15.95
CA GLU A 143 -8.38 19.41 16.98
C GLU A 143 -9.75 18.95 16.45
N ALA A 144 -10.10 19.35 15.21
CA ALA A 144 -11.34 18.93 14.56
C ALA A 144 -11.36 17.41 14.36
N TRP A 145 -10.26 16.84 13.86
CA TRP A 145 -10.11 15.41 13.65
C TRP A 145 -10.13 14.60 14.96
N GLU A 146 -9.42 15.05 15.99
CA GLU A 146 -9.43 14.42 17.32
C GLU A 146 -10.84 14.42 17.93
N THR A 147 -11.59 15.50 17.74
CA THR A 147 -12.99 15.59 18.20
C THR A 147 -13.88 14.58 17.48
N LEU A 148 -13.77 14.50 16.14
CA LEU A 148 -14.50 13.50 15.36
C LEU A 148 -14.10 12.07 15.75
N ALA A 149 -12.80 11.80 15.84
CA ALA A 149 -12.28 10.49 16.25
C ALA A 149 -12.85 10.08 17.61
N LYS A 150 -12.84 10.98 18.60
CA LYS A 150 -13.43 10.71 19.92
C LYS A 150 -14.93 10.41 19.86
N LEU A 151 -15.68 11.15 19.04
CA LEU A 151 -17.12 10.92 18.86
C LEU A 151 -17.42 9.57 18.21
N PHE A 152 -16.68 9.22 17.15
CA PHE A 152 -16.86 7.95 16.46
C PHE A 152 -16.37 6.76 17.30
N CYS A 153 -15.25 6.89 18.02
CA CYS A 153 -14.79 5.87 18.97
C CYS A 153 -15.87 5.60 20.03
N LYS A 154 -16.45 6.65 20.65
CA LYS A 154 -17.50 6.49 21.67
C LYS A 154 -18.77 5.84 21.11
N LYS A 155 -19.19 6.22 19.88
CA LYS A 155 -20.36 5.61 19.22
C LYS A 155 -20.11 4.15 18.89
N ASN A 156 -18.92 3.81 18.39
CA ASN A 156 -18.54 2.44 18.05
C ASN A 156 -18.46 1.57 19.31
N GLU A 157 -17.85 2.08 20.39
CA GLU A 157 -17.77 1.38 21.68
C GLU A 157 -19.16 1.07 22.24
N ALA A 158 -20.07 2.06 22.24
CA ALA A 158 -21.44 1.84 22.69
C ALA A 158 -22.21 0.83 21.82
N ARG A 159 -22.00 0.85 20.51
CA ARG A 159 -22.62 -0.13 19.59
C ARG A 159 -22.04 -1.52 19.78
N LEU A 160 -20.73 -1.64 19.99
CA LEU A 160 -20.04 -2.88 20.24
C LEU A 160 -20.55 -3.53 21.55
N GLN A 161 -20.63 -2.76 22.63
CA GLN A 161 -21.22 -3.22 23.90
C GLN A 161 -22.67 -3.70 23.73
N LEU A 162 -23.48 -2.99 22.93
CA LEU A 162 -24.85 -3.41 22.65
C LEU A 162 -24.90 -4.75 21.90
N LEU A 163 -24.04 -4.94 20.91
CA LEU A 163 -23.95 -6.18 20.13
C LEU A 163 -23.41 -7.35 20.97
N GLU A 164 -22.44 -7.11 21.85
CA GLU A 164 -21.94 -8.11 22.81
C GLU A 164 -23.04 -8.52 23.79
N ASN A 165 -23.82 -7.57 24.31
CA ASN A 165 -24.97 -7.86 25.16
C ASN A 165 -26.07 -8.63 24.40
N GLU A 166 -26.31 -8.29 23.13
CA GLU A 166 -27.26 -9.05 22.30
C GLU A 166 -26.77 -10.47 22.03
N LEU A 167 -25.46 -10.65 21.81
CA LEU A 167 -24.85 -11.96 21.58
C LEU A 167 -24.86 -12.83 22.84
N THR A 168 -24.56 -12.26 23.99
CA THR A 168 -24.60 -12.98 25.28
C THR A 168 -26.04 -13.32 25.70
N GLY A 169 -27.00 -12.49 25.32
CA GLY A 169 -28.43 -12.69 25.60
C GLY A 169 -29.19 -13.53 24.56
N ILE A 170 -28.58 -13.86 23.42
CA ILE A 170 -29.29 -14.59 22.36
C ILE A 170 -29.56 -16.04 22.78
N SER A 171 -30.78 -16.50 22.55
CA SER A 171 -31.17 -17.90 22.70
C SER A 171 -32.05 -18.30 21.52
N GLN A 172 -32.11 -19.60 21.21
CA GLN A 172 -32.87 -20.08 20.06
C GLN A 172 -34.39 -19.84 20.23
N GLY A 173 -34.95 -20.09 21.41
CA GLY A 173 -36.35 -19.82 21.73
C GLY A 173 -37.33 -20.36 20.68
N THR A 174 -38.13 -19.47 20.10
CA THR A 174 -39.12 -19.78 19.05
C THR A 174 -38.56 -19.70 17.62
N LEU A 175 -37.29 -19.33 17.45
CA LEU A 175 -36.67 -19.22 16.14
C LEU A 175 -36.35 -20.58 15.56
N SER A 176 -36.52 -20.73 14.24
CA SER A 176 -35.94 -21.87 13.53
C SER A 176 -34.40 -21.84 13.61
N ILE A 177 -33.78 -23.00 13.48
CA ILE A 177 -32.31 -23.15 13.51
C ILE A 177 -31.64 -22.19 12.50
N SER A 178 -32.20 -22.05 11.30
CA SER A 178 -31.70 -21.15 10.25
C SER A 178 -31.77 -19.67 10.66
N GLN A 179 -32.89 -19.24 11.27
CA GLN A 179 -33.07 -17.87 11.73
C GLN A 179 -32.13 -17.53 12.89
N TYR A 180 -31.99 -18.44 13.86
CA TYR A 180 -31.06 -18.28 14.97
C TYR A 180 -29.62 -18.14 14.47
N PHE A 181 -29.17 -19.06 13.61
CA PHE A 181 -27.81 -19.01 13.06
C PHE A 181 -27.57 -17.75 12.23
N THR A 182 -28.54 -17.32 11.43
CA THR A 182 -28.46 -16.08 10.65
C THR A 182 -28.31 -14.87 11.57
N LYS A 183 -29.06 -14.83 12.68
CA LYS A 183 -28.99 -13.73 13.66
C LYS A 183 -27.61 -13.69 14.33
N VAL A 184 -27.10 -14.82 14.82
CA VAL A 184 -25.74 -14.91 15.40
C VAL A 184 -24.68 -14.46 14.39
N LYS A 185 -24.76 -14.95 13.14
CA LYS A 185 -23.81 -14.60 12.08
C LYS A 185 -23.82 -13.10 11.77
N ASN A 186 -25.00 -12.47 11.76
CA ASN A 186 -25.12 -11.03 11.52
C ASN A 186 -24.50 -10.21 12.64
N ILE A 187 -24.75 -10.57 13.91
CA ILE A 187 -24.16 -9.89 15.08
C ILE A 187 -22.63 -10.02 15.04
N CYS A 188 -22.10 -11.23 14.85
CA CYS A 188 -20.65 -11.43 14.77
C CYS A 188 -20.02 -10.64 13.62
N ARG A 189 -20.66 -10.61 12.44
CA ARG A 189 -20.19 -9.82 11.30
C ARG A 189 -20.16 -8.34 11.61
N GLU A 190 -21.17 -7.82 12.30
CA GLU A 190 -21.26 -6.40 12.66
C GLU A 190 -20.19 -6.03 13.71
N ILE A 191 -19.96 -6.87 14.72
CA ILE A 191 -18.86 -6.70 15.68
C ILE A 191 -17.52 -6.63 14.96
N SER A 192 -17.25 -7.56 14.02
CA SER A 192 -16.02 -7.56 13.23
C SER A 192 -15.84 -6.32 12.32
N GLN A 193 -16.89 -5.52 12.09
CA GLN A 193 -16.81 -4.28 11.34
C GLN A 193 -16.59 -3.05 12.24
N LEU A 194 -16.85 -3.19 13.54
CA LEU A 194 -16.78 -2.11 14.53
C LEU A 194 -15.53 -2.19 15.43
N ASP A 195 -14.94 -3.38 15.55
CA ASP A 195 -13.65 -3.60 16.22
C ASP A 195 -12.51 -3.02 15.33
N PRO A 196 -11.66 -2.11 15.86
CA PRO A 196 -10.62 -1.42 15.09
C PRO A 196 -9.47 -2.30 14.58
#